data_AF-A0A9Q4CA08-F1
#
_entry.id   AF-A0A9Q4CA08-F1
#
_cell.length_a   1.000
_cell.length_b   1.000
_cell.length_c   1.000
_cell.angle_alpha   90.00
_cell.angle_beta   90.00
_cell.angle_gamma   90.00
#
_symmetry.space_group_name_H-M   'P 1'
#
loop_
_entity.id
_entity.type
_entity.pdbx_description
1 polymer ?
#
loop_
_entity_poly.entity_id
_entity_poly.type
_entity_poly.pdbx_seq_one_letter_code
_entity_poly.pdbx_strand_id
1 'polypeptide(L)'
;MTDTLNTTTTGGTADPAHHPTIAVLAAPDPTLRTVWHVQTDPNSATGRYSGAWIVGETPADGGGVPDSEPDPEEADTGTPETGSADPVTVLESLLRGTVVLPVGDTDPDAVDGADSRAGTTTLAEIHGAVERAADEIRSAAKKAHEAHPHLTVPRLPAVTLPDAGPDAGVAFHGEESARAAWCTAQAAGDLVEQWFAVESQRRSRVHLKETFGPEVRPLPLN
;
A
#
# COMPACT_ATOMS: atom_id res chain seq x y z
N MET A 1 46.04 22.55 -14.88
CA MET A 1 45.06 23.47 -15.50
C MET A 1 44.67 22.81 -16.81
N THR A 2 43.52 22.16 -16.96
CA THR A 2 42.21 22.45 -16.38
C THR A 2 41.48 21.14 -16.14
N ASP A 3 40.99 21.03 -14.91
CA ASP A 3 40.00 20.08 -14.45
C ASP A 3 38.65 20.39 -15.16
N THR A 4 37.92 19.37 -15.59
CA THR A 4 36.51 19.54 -15.98
C THR A 4 35.72 18.36 -15.47
N LEU A 5 35.32 18.49 -14.21
CA LEU A 5 34.28 17.74 -13.54
C LEU A 5 33.03 17.63 -14.42
N ASN A 6 32.64 16.38 -14.69
CA ASN A 6 31.35 16.06 -15.25
C ASN A 6 30.36 15.94 -14.08
N THR A 7 29.78 17.07 -13.68
CA THR A 7 28.63 17.10 -12.75
C THR A 7 27.33 17.29 -13.51
N THR A 8 26.26 16.78 -12.89
CA THR A 8 24.82 17.00 -13.16
C THR A 8 24.25 16.18 -14.35
N THR A 9 23.17 15.40 -14.23
CA THR A 9 22.03 15.46 -13.30
C THR A 9 21.32 14.09 -13.32
N THR A 10 21.28 13.37 -12.20
CA THR A 10 20.30 12.28 -12.00
C THR A 10 18.96 12.94 -11.67
N GLY A 11 18.25 13.39 -12.71
CA GLY A 11 16.85 13.73 -12.62
C GLY A 11 16.07 12.42 -12.59
N GLY A 12 15.70 11.96 -11.39
CA GLY A 12 14.74 10.88 -11.23
C GLY A 12 13.38 11.34 -11.73
N THR A 13 13.15 11.24 -13.04
CA THR A 13 11.82 11.31 -13.62
C THR A 13 11.05 10.12 -13.08
N ALA A 14 10.08 10.34 -12.20
CA ALA A 14 9.12 9.31 -11.82
C ALA A 14 8.52 8.75 -13.11
N ASP A 15 8.68 7.45 -13.33
CA ASP A 15 8.12 6.76 -14.48
C ASP A 15 6.58 6.93 -14.43
N PRO A 16 5.95 7.58 -15.42
CA PRO A 16 4.50 7.77 -15.42
C PRO A 16 3.71 6.45 -15.52
N ALA A 17 4.39 5.33 -15.79
CA ALA A 17 3.84 3.98 -15.73
C ALA A 17 4.07 3.26 -14.38
N HIS A 18 4.64 3.93 -13.38
CA HIS A 18 4.91 3.30 -12.09
C HIS A 18 3.60 3.00 -11.34
N HIS A 19 3.38 1.73 -11.01
CA HIS A 19 2.29 1.26 -10.17
C HIS A 19 2.78 1.17 -8.71
N PRO A 20 2.50 2.18 -7.86
CA PRO A 20 3.01 2.21 -6.49
C PRO A 20 2.45 1.06 -5.64
N THR A 21 3.25 0.52 -4.74
CA THR A 21 2.73 -0.39 -3.70
C THR A 21 2.13 0.44 -2.56
N ILE A 22 0.97 0.02 -2.05
CA ILE A 22 0.37 0.61 -0.84
C ILE A 22 0.83 -0.21 0.36
N ALA A 23 1.42 0.44 1.36
CA ALA A 23 1.70 -0.16 2.66
C ALA A 23 0.60 0.23 3.65
N VAL A 24 -0.24 -0.73 4.01
CA VAL A 24 -1.25 -0.57 5.05
C VAL A 24 -0.59 -0.76 6.40
N LEU A 25 -0.63 0.28 7.23
CA LEU A 25 0.05 0.32 8.52
C LEU A 25 -0.96 0.43 9.65
N ALA A 26 -0.96 -0.55 10.55
CA ALA A 26 -1.66 -0.46 11.83
C ALA A 26 -0.65 -0.35 12.98
N ALA A 27 -0.96 0.50 13.96
CA ALA A 27 -0.23 0.60 15.22
C ALA A 27 -1.20 0.31 16.39
N PRO A 28 -1.55 -0.97 16.65
CA PRO A 28 -2.48 -1.31 17.72
C PRO A 28 -1.95 -1.00 19.12
N ASP A 29 -0.63 -0.87 19.27
CA ASP A 29 0.10 -0.53 20.50
C ASP A 29 1.27 0.41 20.15
N PRO A 30 1.72 1.34 21.03
CA PRO A 30 2.92 2.13 20.81
C PRO A 30 4.17 1.35 20.39
N THR A 31 4.36 0.09 20.82
CA THR A 31 5.53 -0.73 20.48
C THR A 31 5.32 -1.70 19.33
N LEU A 32 4.07 -1.96 18.92
CA LEU A 32 3.74 -2.98 17.91
C LEU A 32 3.22 -2.32 16.63
N ARG A 33 3.72 -2.75 15.48
CA ARG A 33 3.29 -2.30 14.16
C ARG A 33 2.94 -3.49 13.28
N THR A 34 1.85 -3.39 12.54
CA THR A 34 1.52 -4.37 11.49
C THR A 34 1.57 -3.68 10.13
N VAL A 35 2.31 -4.27 9.20
CA VAL A 35 2.39 -3.81 7.80
C VAL A 35 1.82 -4.87 6.87
N TRP A 36 0.97 -4.43 5.94
CA TRP A 36 0.47 -5.23 4.82
C TRP A 36 0.76 -4.50 3.51
N HIS A 37 1.34 -5.19 2.53
CA HIS A 37 1.56 -4.60 1.21
C HIS A 37 0.44 -4.99 0.23
N VAL A 38 -0.12 -4.00 -0.43
CA VAL A 38 -1.11 -4.15 -1.51
C VAL A 38 -0.47 -3.70 -2.83
N GLN A 39 -0.34 -4.63 -3.76
CA GLN A 39 0.22 -4.41 -5.08
C GLN A 39 -0.83 -3.78 -6.01
N THR A 40 -0.48 -2.65 -6.62
CA THR A 40 -1.36 -1.95 -7.58
C THR A 40 -0.99 -2.19 -9.05
N ASP A 41 0.07 -2.96 -9.31
CA ASP A 41 0.45 -3.39 -10.66
C ASP A 41 -0.42 -4.57 -11.11
N PRO A 42 -1.16 -4.46 -12.22
CA PRO A 42 -1.95 -5.58 -12.76
C PRO A 42 -1.11 -6.81 -13.14
N ASN A 43 0.20 -6.66 -13.33
CA ASN A 43 1.14 -7.73 -13.70
C ASN A 43 2.02 -8.18 -12.54
N SER A 44 1.74 -7.77 -11.30
CA SER A 44 2.58 -8.13 -10.15
C SER A 44 2.70 -9.64 -9.99
N ALA A 45 3.94 -10.14 -9.99
CA ALA A 45 4.23 -11.57 -9.88
C ALA A 45 3.91 -12.16 -8.50
N THR A 46 3.81 -11.31 -7.46
CA THR A 46 3.58 -11.72 -6.06
C THR A 46 2.09 -11.78 -5.69
N GLY A 47 1.19 -11.45 -6.62
CA GLY A 47 -0.25 -11.32 -6.36
C GLY A 47 -0.59 -9.99 -5.67
N ARG A 48 -1.89 -9.73 -5.44
CA ARG A 48 -2.39 -8.45 -4.90
C ARG A 48 -1.91 -8.16 -3.48
N TYR A 49 -1.72 -9.20 -2.67
CA TYR A 49 -1.27 -9.07 -1.29
C TYR A 49 0.12 -9.67 -1.16
N SER A 50 1.12 -8.83 -0.94
CA SER A 50 2.52 -9.24 -0.92
C SER A 50 3.08 -9.15 0.49
N GLY A 51 2.62 -10.03 1.38
CA GLY A 51 3.20 -10.21 2.73
C GLY A 51 2.53 -9.39 3.84
N ALA A 52 2.71 -9.91 5.05
CA ALA A 52 2.23 -9.37 6.31
C ALA A 52 3.34 -9.45 7.34
N TRP A 53 3.63 -8.35 8.03
CA TRP A 53 4.67 -8.27 9.04
C TRP A 53 4.13 -7.69 10.32
N ILE A 54 4.56 -8.25 11.45
CA ILE A 54 4.38 -7.69 12.78
C ILE A 54 5.77 -7.31 13.26
N VAL A 55 5.97 -6.05 13.61
CA VAL A 55 7.26 -5.46 13.96
C VAL A 55 7.13 -4.83 15.34
N GLY A 56 8.03 -5.19 16.25
CA GLY A 56 8.02 -4.70 17.64
C GLY A 56 7.94 -5.80 18.68
N GLU A 57 7.87 -5.41 19.94
CA GLU A 57 7.70 -6.34 21.05
C GLU A 57 6.22 -6.67 21.21
N THR A 58 5.86 -7.94 20.99
CA THR A 58 4.58 -8.46 21.47
C THR A 58 4.64 -8.38 23.00
N PRO A 59 3.67 -7.73 23.68
CA PRO A 59 3.68 -7.67 25.14
C PRO A 59 3.76 -9.09 25.67
N ALA A 60 4.76 -9.36 26.51
CA ALA A 60 4.93 -10.67 27.11
C ALA A 60 3.63 -11.06 27.81
N ASP A 61 3.00 -12.14 27.35
CA ASP A 61 1.92 -12.79 28.09
C ASP A 61 2.42 -12.96 29.54
N GLY A 62 1.67 -12.42 30.50
CA GLY A 62 2.06 -12.26 31.90
C GLY A 62 2.22 -13.56 32.69
N GLY A 63 2.95 -14.54 32.15
CA GLY A 63 3.40 -15.76 32.82
C GLY A 63 4.66 -15.51 33.64
N GLY A 64 4.61 -14.55 34.57
CA GLY A 64 5.60 -14.45 35.62
C GLY A 64 5.46 -15.64 36.57
N VAL A 65 6.26 -16.69 36.37
CA VAL A 65 6.60 -17.62 37.45
C VAL A 65 7.93 -17.14 38.03
N PRO A 66 7.96 -16.52 39.21
CA PRO A 66 9.23 -16.27 39.88
C PRO A 66 9.71 -17.53 40.60
N ASP A 67 11.03 -17.60 40.71
CA ASP A 67 11.84 -18.41 41.62
C ASP A 67 12.21 -19.84 41.22
N SER A 68 13.39 -19.94 40.60
CA SER A 68 14.35 -21.00 40.91
C SER A 68 15.74 -20.36 40.88
N GLU A 69 16.36 -20.25 42.06
CA GLU A 69 17.71 -19.70 42.26
C GLU A 69 18.74 -20.37 41.33
N PRO A 70 19.68 -19.63 40.72
CA PRO A 70 20.68 -20.22 39.83
C PRO A 70 21.81 -20.87 40.64
N ASP A 71 22.09 -22.13 40.28
CA ASP A 71 23.29 -22.89 40.67
C ASP A 71 24.52 -22.30 39.94
N PRO A 72 25.62 -21.96 40.62
CA PRO A 72 26.78 -21.32 39.97
C PRO A 72 27.81 -22.36 39.55
N GLU A 73 27.75 -22.88 38.33
CA GLU A 73 28.94 -23.44 37.68
C GLU A 73 28.86 -23.39 36.13
N GLU A 74 29.64 -22.43 35.60
CA GLU A 74 30.33 -22.37 34.30
C GLU A 74 29.74 -23.04 33.05
N ALA A 75 29.46 -22.22 32.03
CA ALA A 75 30.16 -22.31 30.74
C ALA A 75 29.90 -21.06 29.90
N ASP A 76 30.98 -20.29 29.69
CA ASP A 76 31.16 -19.35 28.58
C ASP A 76 30.88 -20.09 27.25
N THR A 77 29.64 -20.01 26.81
CA THR A 77 29.27 -20.29 25.43
C THR A 77 28.82 -18.95 24.88
N GLY A 78 29.74 -18.27 24.19
CA GLY A 78 29.42 -17.14 23.33
C GLY A 78 28.22 -17.51 22.48
N THR A 79 27.05 -17.02 22.93
CA THR A 79 25.82 -17.14 22.19
C THR A 79 26.06 -16.37 20.91
N PRO A 80 25.86 -16.96 19.72
CA PRO A 80 25.87 -16.15 18.51
C PRO A 80 24.76 -15.13 18.71
N GLU A 81 25.12 -13.85 18.84
CA GLU A 81 24.16 -12.76 18.77
C GLU A 81 23.46 -12.93 17.43
N THR A 82 22.29 -13.55 17.48
CA THR A 82 21.36 -13.61 16.38
C THR A 82 21.00 -12.15 16.20
N GLY A 83 21.59 -11.51 15.18
CA GLY A 83 21.38 -10.11 14.88
C GLY A 83 19.90 -9.86 14.66
N SER A 84 19.18 -9.58 15.75
CA SER A 84 17.80 -9.13 15.74
C SER A 84 17.88 -7.71 15.22
N ALA A 85 17.56 -7.54 13.94
CA ALA A 85 17.52 -6.22 13.34
C ALA A 85 16.59 -5.34 14.17
N ASP A 86 17.04 -4.12 14.46
CA ASP A 86 16.25 -3.14 15.20
C ASP A 86 14.88 -2.94 14.52
N PRO A 87 13.77 -2.95 15.29
CA PRO A 87 12.42 -2.92 14.73
C PRO A 87 12.15 -1.65 13.91
N VAL A 88 12.76 -0.52 14.25
CA VAL A 88 12.63 0.72 13.47
C VAL A 88 13.27 0.54 12.09
N THR A 89 14.48 -0.04 12.05
CA THR A 89 15.18 -0.32 10.79
C THR A 89 14.38 -1.27 9.88
N VAL A 90 13.72 -2.27 10.46
CA VAL A 90 12.84 -3.19 9.70
C VAL A 90 11.62 -2.45 9.16
N LEU A 91 10.95 -1.65 9.99
CA LEU A 91 9.78 -0.88 9.59
C LEU A 91 10.11 0.10 8.46
N GLU A 92 11.20 0.86 8.57
CA GLU A 92 11.66 1.77 7.53
C GLU A 92 11.93 1.05 6.20
N SER A 93 12.51 -0.15 6.27
CA SER A 93 12.74 -0.99 5.09
C SER A 93 11.43 -1.42 4.43
N LEU A 94 10.43 -1.81 5.22
CA LEU A 94 9.11 -2.22 4.72
C LEU A 94 8.31 -1.07 4.12
N LEU A 95 8.49 0.16 4.61
CA LEU A 95 7.75 1.34 4.13
C LEU A 95 8.44 2.03 2.93
N ARG A 96 9.72 1.73 2.68
CA ARG A 96 10.51 2.37 1.63
C ARG A 96 9.88 2.19 0.25
N GLY A 97 9.62 3.31 -0.44
CA GLY A 97 9.09 3.32 -1.80
C GLY A 97 7.60 2.94 -1.91
N THR A 98 6.88 2.91 -0.79
CA THR A 98 5.43 2.67 -0.74
C THR A 98 4.66 3.96 -0.46
N VAL A 99 3.38 3.98 -0.83
CA VAL A 99 2.42 4.96 -0.31
C VAL A 99 1.81 4.37 0.96
N VAL A 100 1.82 5.13 2.05
CA VAL A 100 1.36 4.62 3.34
C VAL A 100 -0.14 4.87 3.53
N LEU A 101 -0.87 3.84 3.90
CA LEU A 101 -2.28 3.86 4.26
C LEU A 101 -2.42 3.53 5.76
N PRO A 102 -2.42 4.53 6.65
CA PRO A 102 -2.62 4.31 8.07
C PRO A 102 -4.03 3.77 8.37
N VAL A 103 -4.11 2.88 9.35
CA VAL A 103 -5.35 2.24 9.79
C VAL A 103 -5.92 3.01 10.99
N GLY A 104 -7.17 3.46 10.91
CA GLY A 104 -7.81 4.22 11.99
C GLY A 104 -7.05 5.51 12.34
N ASP A 105 -6.99 5.84 13.62
CA ASP A 105 -6.24 7.00 14.15
C ASP A 105 -4.76 6.66 14.40
N THR A 106 -4.14 5.84 13.54
CA THR A 106 -2.69 5.55 13.65
C THR A 106 -1.93 6.87 13.71
N ASP A 107 -1.12 7.03 14.77
CA ASP A 107 -0.40 8.25 15.07
C ASP A 107 0.43 8.72 13.86
N PRO A 108 0.33 9.98 13.41
CA PRO A 108 1.21 10.51 12.37
C PRO A 108 2.70 10.36 12.72
N ASP A 109 3.09 10.34 13.99
CA ASP A 109 4.49 10.10 14.39
C ASP A 109 4.89 8.61 14.18
N ALA A 110 3.93 7.69 14.06
CA ALA A 110 4.19 6.29 13.70
C ALA A 110 4.48 6.08 12.20
N VAL A 111 4.16 7.07 11.36
CA VAL A 111 4.57 7.13 9.95
C VAL A 111 5.81 8.01 9.73
N ASP A 112 6.20 8.82 10.72
CA ASP A 112 7.33 9.73 10.62
C ASP A 112 8.65 9.01 10.97
N GLY A 113 9.45 8.71 9.94
CA GLY A 113 10.73 8.00 10.05
C GLY A 113 11.06 7.17 8.80
N ALA A 114 10.04 6.69 8.10
CA ALA A 114 10.23 6.10 6.79
C ALA A 114 10.44 7.22 5.75
N ASP A 115 11.42 7.05 4.88
CA ASP A 115 11.61 7.85 3.65
C ASP A 115 10.47 7.52 2.67
N SER A 116 9.22 7.82 3.07
CA SER A 116 7.98 7.64 2.31
C SER A 116 7.91 8.71 1.23
N ARG A 117 8.83 8.61 0.27
CA ARG A 117 8.92 9.49 -0.90
C ARG A 117 7.60 9.62 -1.67
N ALA A 118 6.66 8.70 -1.48
CA ALA A 118 5.38 8.66 -2.17
C ALA A 118 4.19 9.24 -1.36
N GLY A 119 4.39 9.57 -0.07
CA GLY A 119 3.37 10.20 0.78
C GLY A 119 2.42 9.24 1.50
N THR A 120 1.42 9.83 2.17
CA THR A 120 0.37 9.15 2.93
C THR A 120 -0.99 9.37 2.25
N THR A 121 -1.89 8.40 2.34
CA THR A 121 -3.25 8.46 1.78
C THR A 121 -4.27 7.79 2.72
N THR A 122 -5.55 7.82 2.38
CA THR A 122 -6.65 7.15 3.08
C THR A 122 -7.54 6.38 2.09
N LEU A 123 -8.34 5.42 2.55
CA LEU A 123 -9.29 4.71 1.68
C LEU A 123 -10.27 5.68 1.01
N ALA A 124 -10.70 6.72 1.73
CA ALA A 124 -11.58 7.75 1.22
C ALA A 124 -10.92 8.63 0.14
N GLU A 125 -9.63 8.97 0.31
CA GLU A 125 -8.88 9.72 -0.70
C GLU A 125 -8.64 8.89 -1.96
N ILE A 126 -8.22 7.62 -1.83
CA ILE A 126 -8.10 6.69 -2.96
C ILE A 126 -9.45 6.57 -3.68
N HIS A 127 -10.54 6.31 -2.94
CA HIS A 127 -11.88 6.21 -3.50
C HIS A 127 -12.26 7.48 -4.28
N GLY A 128 -12.12 8.65 -3.67
CA GLY A 128 -12.41 9.94 -4.32
C GLY A 128 -11.51 10.23 -5.53
N ALA A 129 -10.25 9.78 -5.53
CA ALA A 129 -9.34 9.89 -6.65
C ALA A 129 -9.75 8.97 -7.82
N VAL A 130 -10.16 7.73 -7.51
CA VAL A 130 -10.69 6.77 -8.49
C VAL A 130 -12.00 7.28 -9.09
N GLU A 131 -12.90 7.85 -8.28
CA GLU A 131 -14.15 8.45 -8.77
C GLU A 131 -13.90 9.60 -9.73
N ARG A 132 -13.01 10.54 -9.37
CA ARG A 132 -12.60 11.66 -10.24
C ARG A 132 -11.99 11.17 -11.55
N ALA A 133 -11.12 10.15 -11.50
CA ALA A 133 -10.53 9.58 -12.70
C ALA A 133 -11.58 8.88 -13.58
N ALA A 134 -12.59 8.23 -12.99
CA ALA A 134 -13.71 7.66 -13.71
C ALA A 134 -14.64 8.74 -14.32
N ASP A 135 -14.86 9.86 -13.62
CA ASP A 135 -15.57 11.04 -14.13
C ASP A 135 -14.86 11.64 -15.34
N GLU A 136 -13.53 11.71 -15.32
CA GLU A 136 -12.70 12.18 -16.42
C GLU A 136 -12.92 11.31 -17.67
N ILE A 137 -12.86 9.98 -17.51
CA ILE A 137 -13.11 9.04 -18.61
C ILE A 137 -14.54 9.19 -19.14
N ARG A 138 -15.54 9.30 -18.27
CA ARG A 138 -16.95 9.49 -18.67
C ARG A 138 -17.13 10.79 -19.46
N SER A 139 -16.49 11.86 -19.01
CA SER A 139 -16.53 13.17 -19.67
C SER A 139 -15.87 13.13 -21.05
N ALA A 140 -14.71 12.49 -21.16
CA ALA A 140 -14.03 12.29 -22.44
C ALA A 140 -14.85 11.45 -23.42
N ALA A 141 -15.46 10.36 -22.96
CA ALA A 141 -16.32 9.53 -23.80
C ALA A 141 -17.57 10.28 -24.27
N LYS A 142 -18.20 11.07 -23.40
CA LYS A 142 -19.34 11.92 -23.75
C LYS A 142 -18.95 12.96 -24.81
N LYS A 143 -17.84 13.66 -24.61
CA LYS A 143 -17.32 14.65 -25.56
C LYS A 143 -17.02 14.02 -26.93
N ALA A 144 -16.42 12.82 -26.95
CA ALA A 144 -16.16 12.09 -28.17
C ALA A 144 -17.46 11.69 -28.89
N HIS A 145 -18.47 11.24 -28.16
CA HIS A 145 -19.78 10.92 -28.72
C HIS A 145 -20.50 12.15 -29.28
N GLU A 146 -20.43 13.30 -28.61
CA GLU A 146 -20.99 14.56 -29.12
C GLU A 146 -20.33 15.02 -30.43
N ALA A 147 -19.01 14.88 -30.54
CA ALA A 147 -18.28 15.17 -31.78
C ALA A 147 -18.55 14.13 -32.88
N HIS A 148 -18.74 12.86 -32.50
CA HIS A 148 -18.90 11.74 -33.40
C HIS A 148 -19.99 10.77 -32.88
N PRO A 149 -21.28 10.99 -33.23
CA PRO A 149 -22.41 10.26 -32.65
C PRO A 149 -22.43 8.74 -32.86
N HIS A 150 -21.60 8.21 -33.76
CA HIS A 150 -21.46 6.76 -33.99
C HIS A 150 -20.53 6.08 -32.97
N LEU A 151 -19.80 6.84 -32.14
CA LEU A 151 -18.92 6.28 -31.11
C LEU A 151 -19.74 5.83 -29.90
N THR A 152 -19.49 4.61 -29.42
CA THR A 152 -20.17 4.08 -28.23
C THR A 152 -19.56 4.62 -26.94
N VAL A 153 -20.38 5.25 -26.10
CA VAL A 153 -20.02 5.61 -24.72
C VAL A 153 -19.96 4.34 -23.87
N PRO A 154 -18.81 3.98 -23.25
CA PRO A 154 -18.73 2.81 -22.39
C PRO A 154 -19.51 3.06 -21.09
N ARG A 155 -20.17 2.01 -20.60
CA ARG A 155 -20.73 1.99 -19.25
C ARG A 155 -19.63 1.62 -18.28
N LEU A 156 -19.07 2.63 -17.61
CA LEU A 156 -18.10 2.36 -16.54
C LEU A 156 -18.84 1.81 -15.31
N PRO A 157 -18.24 0.85 -14.58
CA PRO A 157 -18.78 0.40 -13.30
C PRO A 157 -18.78 1.55 -12.28
N ALA A 158 -19.70 1.51 -11.33
CA ALA A 158 -19.67 2.40 -10.18
C ALA A 158 -18.51 2.01 -9.27
N VAL A 159 -17.94 3.02 -8.61
CA VAL A 159 -16.85 2.84 -7.65
C VAL A 159 -17.44 3.11 -6.27
N THR A 160 -17.32 2.17 -5.35
CA THR A 160 -17.84 2.25 -3.99
C THR A 160 -16.69 2.14 -3.01
N LEU A 161 -16.73 2.96 -1.95
CA LEU A 161 -15.82 2.85 -0.82
C LEU A 161 -16.07 1.51 -0.11
N PRO A 162 -15.10 0.57 -0.10
CA PRO A 162 -15.27 -0.71 0.58
C PRO A 162 -15.24 -0.51 2.10
N ASP A 163 -15.97 -1.36 2.82
CA ASP A 163 -15.98 -1.34 4.28
C ASP A 163 -14.75 -2.06 4.84
N ALA A 164 -13.98 -1.36 5.67
CA ALA A 164 -12.85 -1.92 6.43
C ALA A 164 -13.22 -2.18 7.90
N GLY A 165 -14.51 -2.13 8.23
CA GLY A 165 -15.05 -2.28 9.58
C GLY A 165 -14.94 -3.69 10.16
N PRO A 166 -15.46 -3.89 11.38
CA PRO A 166 -15.32 -5.15 12.14
C PRO A 166 -15.81 -6.40 11.40
N ASP A 167 -16.88 -6.25 10.62
CA ASP A 167 -17.53 -7.33 9.87
C ASP A 167 -16.68 -7.78 8.67
N ALA A 168 -15.78 -6.94 8.15
CA ALA A 168 -14.84 -7.34 7.10
C ALA A 168 -13.91 -8.47 7.58
N GLY A 169 -13.57 -8.49 8.87
CA GLY A 169 -12.62 -9.40 9.49
C GLY A 169 -13.12 -10.81 9.76
N VAL A 170 -14.35 -11.19 9.39
CA VAL A 170 -14.90 -12.53 9.72
C VAL A 170 -14.06 -13.68 9.13
N ALA A 171 -13.45 -13.46 7.96
CA ALA A 171 -12.57 -14.44 7.33
C ALA A 171 -11.10 -14.37 7.80
N PHE A 172 -10.77 -13.46 8.72
CA PHE A 172 -9.42 -13.30 9.21
C PHE A 172 -9.02 -14.43 10.17
N HIS A 173 -7.89 -15.06 9.88
CA HIS A 173 -7.27 -16.09 10.71
C HIS A 173 -5.80 -15.74 10.91
N GLY A 174 -5.50 -14.95 11.95
CA GLY A 174 -4.16 -14.48 12.29
C GLY A 174 -4.12 -13.86 13.69
N GLU A 175 -3.01 -13.21 14.02
CA GLU A 175 -2.88 -12.47 15.28
C GLU A 175 -3.85 -11.27 15.29
N GLU A 176 -4.55 -11.05 16.41
CA GLU A 176 -5.58 -10.01 16.51
C GLU A 176 -5.01 -8.60 16.25
N SER A 177 -3.74 -8.38 16.62
CA SER A 177 -3.00 -7.15 16.33
C SER A 177 -2.95 -6.82 14.83
N ALA A 178 -2.99 -7.84 13.96
CA ALA A 178 -2.94 -7.68 12.51
C ALA A 178 -4.32 -7.57 11.84
N ARG A 179 -5.41 -7.78 12.58
CA ARG A 179 -6.78 -7.83 12.01
C ARG A 179 -7.16 -6.53 11.32
N ALA A 180 -6.88 -5.39 11.95
CA ALA A 180 -7.26 -4.08 11.41
C ALA A 180 -6.49 -3.73 10.13
N ALA A 181 -5.19 -4.05 10.08
CA ALA A 181 -4.37 -3.92 8.89
C ALA A 181 -4.90 -4.83 7.76
N TRP A 182 -5.27 -6.06 8.08
CA TRP A 182 -5.84 -6.99 7.11
C TRP A 182 -7.15 -6.49 6.51
N CYS A 183 -8.12 -6.06 7.33
CA CYS A 183 -9.39 -5.53 6.84
C CYS A 183 -9.18 -4.33 5.91
N THR A 184 -8.28 -3.42 6.30
CA THR A 184 -7.97 -2.22 5.52
C THR A 184 -7.23 -2.56 4.23
N ALA A 185 -6.33 -3.54 4.24
CA ALA A 185 -5.66 -4.04 3.05
C ALA A 185 -6.63 -4.67 2.05
N GLN A 186 -7.61 -5.45 2.54
CA GLN A 186 -8.67 -6.02 1.70
C GLN A 186 -9.50 -4.91 1.04
N ALA A 187 -9.91 -3.90 1.80
CA ALA A 187 -10.63 -2.74 1.26
C ALA A 187 -9.81 -1.96 0.22
N ALA A 188 -8.50 -1.79 0.44
CA ALA A 188 -7.61 -1.18 -0.55
C ALA A 188 -7.48 -2.04 -1.82
N GLY A 189 -7.41 -3.36 -1.67
CA GLY A 189 -7.39 -4.32 -2.78
C GLY A 189 -8.68 -4.28 -3.61
N ASP A 190 -9.84 -4.16 -2.97
CA ASP A 190 -11.13 -3.99 -3.64
C ASP A 190 -11.16 -2.70 -4.47
N LEU A 191 -10.59 -1.59 -3.98
CA LEU A 191 -10.46 -0.36 -4.76
C LEU A 191 -9.54 -0.55 -6.00
N VAL A 192 -8.44 -1.30 -5.86
CA VAL A 192 -7.57 -1.67 -7.00
C VAL A 192 -8.36 -2.45 -8.04
N GLU A 193 -9.17 -3.43 -7.63
CA GLU A 193 -9.99 -4.24 -8.54
C GLU A 193 -11.06 -3.41 -9.25
N GLN A 194 -11.75 -2.54 -8.52
CA GLN A 194 -12.73 -1.62 -9.09
C GLN A 194 -12.08 -0.69 -10.12
N TRP A 195 -10.88 -0.17 -9.84
CA TRP A 195 -10.13 0.63 -10.80
C TRP A 195 -9.78 -0.16 -12.07
N PHE A 196 -9.32 -1.39 -11.93
CA PHE A 196 -9.03 -2.25 -13.09
C PHE A 196 -10.27 -2.58 -13.91
N ALA A 197 -11.44 -2.71 -13.29
CA ALA A 197 -12.70 -2.87 -13.99
C ALA A 197 -13.05 -1.61 -14.82
N VAL A 198 -12.82 -0.40 -14.28
CA VAL A 198 -12.96 0.87 -15.00
C VAL A 198 -12.00 0.94 -16.19
N GLU A 199 -10.71 0.66 -15.96
CA GLU A 199 -9.68 0.72 -17.00
C GLU A 199 -9.90 -0.34 -18.09
N SER A 200 -10.44 -1.52 -17.75
CA SER A 200 -10.84 -2.54 -18.73
C SER A 200 -11.91 -2.00 -19.69
N GLN A 201 -12.95 -1.33 -19.17
CA GLN A 201 -13.97 -0.70 -20.01
C GLN A 201 -13.40 0.43 -20.87
N ARG A 202 -12.53 1.29 -20.31
CA ARG A 202 -11.85 2.36 -21.05
C ARG A 202 -11.04 1.79 -22.22
N ARG A 203 -10.20 0.78 -21.94
CA ARG A 203 -9.35 0.12 -22.93
C ARG A 203 -10.14 -0.69 -23.96
N SER A 204 -11.43 -0.93 -23.77
CA SER A 204 -12.25 -1.56 -24.82
C SER A 204 -12.66 -0.59 -25.94
N ARG A 205 -12.28 0.70 -25.86
CA ARG A 205 -12.68 1.75 -26.82
C ARG A 205 -11.47 2.41 -27.46
N VAL A 206 -11.38 2.36 -28.79
CA VAL A 206 -10.25 2.90 -29.57
C VAL A 206 -10.03 4.39 -29.28
N HIS A 207 -11.08 5.20 -29.36
CA HIS A 207 -10.99 6.65 -29.11
C HIS A 207 -10.51 7.00 -27.69
N LEU A 208 -10.80 6.15 -26.69
CA LEU A 208 -10.29 6.35 -25.32
C LEU A 208 -8.85 5.83 -25.16
N LYS A 209 -8.40 4.84 -25.93
CA LYS A 209 -6.98 4.47 -25.99
C LYS A 209 -6.13 5.57 -26.60
N GLU A 210 -6.63 6.22 -27.65
CA GLU A 210 -5.94 7.35 -28.27
C GLU A 210 -5.81 8.54 -27.31
N THR A 211 -6.80 8.74 -26.44
CA THR A 211 -6.82 9.83 -25.45
C THR A 211 -5.96 9.53 -24.21
N PHE A 212 -6.09 8.33 -23.63
CA PHE A 212 -5.53 7.98 -22.32
C PHE A 212 -4.39 6.95 -22.40
N GLY A 213 -4.01 6.51 -23.58
CA GLY A 213 -3.04 5.44 -23.80
C GLY A 213 -3.67 4.03 -23.80
N PRO A 214 -2.97 3.04 -24.39
CA PRO A 214 -3.47 1.67 -24.51
C PRO A 214 -3.29 0.83 -23.25
N GLU A 215 -2.42 1.24 -22.33
CA GLU A 215 -2.07 0.50 -21.11
C GLU A 215 -3.03 0.78 -19.95
N VAL A 216 -3.03 -0.09 -18.95
CA VAL A 216 -3.75 0.16 -17.68
C VAL A 216 -3.03 1.29 -16.96
N ARG A 217 -3.75 2.34 -16.58
CA ARG A 217 -3.17 3.45 -15.81
C ARG A 217 -2.93 3.04 -14.35
N PRO A 218 -1.90 3.59 -13.68
CA PRO A 218 -1.72 3.43 -12.24
C PRO A 218 -2.97 3.79 -11.44
N LEU A 219 -3.15 3.17 -10.28
CA LEU A 219 -4.22 3.54 -9.35
C LEU A 219 -4.02 5.03 -8.95
N PRO A 220 -5.03 5.89 -9.10
CA PRO A 220 -4.94 7.26 -8.61
C PRO A 220 -4.98 7.27 -7.07
N LEU A 221 -3.95 7.84 -6.45
CA LEU A 221 -3.77 7.81 -4.99
C LEU A 221 -4.08 9.14 -4.28
N ASN A 222 -4.20 10.25 -5.01
CA ASN A 222 -4.40 11.61 -4.48
C ASN A 222 -5.35 12.46 -5.36
#